data_AF-A0A973NQV9-F1
#
_entry.id   AF-A0A973NQV9-F1
#
_cell.length_a   1.000
_cell.length_b   1.000
_cell.length_c   1.000
_cell.angle_alpha   90.00
_cell.angle_beta   90.00
_cell.angle_gamma   90.00
#
_symmetry.space_group_name_H-M   'P 1'
#
loop_
_entity.id
_entity.type
_entity.pdbx_description
1 polymer ?
#
loop_
_entity_poly.entity_id
_entity_poly.type
_entity_poly.pdbx_seq_one_letter_code
_entity_poly.pdbx_strand_id
1 'polypeptide(L)'
;MALASWANSRIVERFGLRRVGHSAAAALVVVTGIHAAVAVSGRETLISFVILQGLTMCCFAFASSNLGTLAMEHMAPIAGTASSVQGVIGTLGAAVLGFMIGQAFDGTVMPFAIGTAVCAALGFVVIVLTEPKRLFEPLAPGVDEEPPCAPEDLC
;
A
#
# COMPACT_ATOMS: atom_id res chain seq x y z
N MET A 1 -17.88 -3.62 2.33
CA MET A 1 -17.08 -2.61 3.05
C MET A 1 -17.02 -2.94 4.55
N ALA A 2 -18.14 -2.96 5.29
CA ALA A 2 -18.15 -3.18 6.75
C ALA A 2 -17.34 -4.40 7.26
N LEU A 3 -17.54 -5.60 6.70
CA LEU A 3 -16.80 -6.80 7.12
C LEU A 3 -15.29 -6.71 6.84
N ALA A 4 -14.90 -6.14 5.70
CA ALA A 4 -13.49 -5.99 5.32
C ALA A 4 -12.79 -4.97 6.21
N SER A 5 -13.43 -3.83 6.49
CA SER A 5 -12.93 -2.83 7.43
C SER A 5 -12.80 -3.40 8.84
N TRP A 6 -13.82 -4.13 9.31
CA TRP A 6 -13.77 -4.79 10.62
C TRP A 6 -12.63 -5.82 10.71
N ALA A 7 -12.44 -6.65 9.67
CA ALA A 7 -11.35 -7.62 9.62
C ALA A 7 -9.97 -6.92 9.61
N ASN A 8 -9.80 -5.86 8.81
CA ASN A 8 -8.57 -5.09 8.78
C ASN A 8 -8.27 -4.44 10.14
N SER A 9 -9.27 -3.84 10.80
CA SER A 9 -9.11 -3.28 12.15
C SER A 9 -8.66 -4.32 13.16
N ARG A 10 -9.25 -5.52 13.18
CA ARG A 10 -8.83 -6.61 14.08
C ARG A 10 -7.40 -7.08 13.84
N ILE A 11 -6.99 -7.15 12.56
CA ILE A 11 -5.62 -7.52 12.18
C ILE A 11 -4.64 -6.43 12.65
N VAL A 12 -4.96 -5.16 12.42
CA VAL A 12 -4.13 -4.02 12.81
C VAL A 12 -4.06 -3.87 14.34
N GLU A 13 -5.15 -4.06 15.07
CA GLU A 13 -5.16 -4.06 16.54
C GLU A 13 -4.22 -5.13 17.12
N ARG A 14 -4.15 -6.30 16.48
CA ARG A 14 -3.33 -7.43 16.94
C ARG A 14 -1.86 -7.32 16.55
N PHE A 15 -1.56 -6.89 15.32
CA PHE A 15 -0.21 -6.93 14.75
C PHE A 15 0.45 -5.55 14.62
N GLY A 16 -0.31 -4.46 14.73
CA GLY A 16 0.15 -3.08 14.56
C GLY A 16 0.17 -2.62 13.10
N LEU A 17 -0.11 -1.33 12.89
CA LEU A 17 -0.27 -0.72 11.56
C LEU A 17 0.98 -0.88 10.67
N ARG A 18 2.16 -0.57 11.23
CA ARG A 18 3.46 -0.70 10.53
C ARG A 18 3.71 -2.12 10.04
N ARG A 19 3.50 -3.13 10.91
CA ARG A 19 3.76 -4.54 10.56
C ARG A 19 2.84 -5.01 9.45
N VAL A 20 1.55 -4.70 9.55
CA VAL A 20 0.54 -5.11 8.56
C VAL A 20 0.81 -4.44 7.21
N GLY A 21 1.11 -3.13 7.18
CA GLY A 21 1.45 -2.41 5.94
C GLY A 21 2.68 -2.98 5.24
N HIS A 22 3.79 -3.17 5.96
CA HIS A 22 5.03 -3.68 5.36
C HIS A 22 4.94 -5.14 4.95
N SER A 23 4.32 -6.00 5.77
CA SER A 23 4.12 -7.41 5.42
C SER A 23 3.21 -7.57 4.20
N ALA A 24 2.16 -6.75 4.07
CA ALA A 24 1.30 -6.74 2.89
C ALA A 24 2.06 -6.27 1.64
N ALA A 25 2.92 -5.25 1.76
CA ALA A 25 3.77 -4.81 0.66
C ALA A 25 4.81 -5.87 0.24
N ALA A 26 5.45 -6.53 1.21
CA ALA A 26 6.36 -7.64 0.94
C ALA A 26 5.63 -8.82 0.26
N ALA A 27 4.43 -9.17 0.75
CA ALA A 27 3.60 -10.19 0.13
C ALA A 27 3.18 -9.81 -1.30
N LEU A 28 2.85 -8.53 -1.54
CA LEU A 28 2.55 -8.02 -2.87
C LEU A 28 3.72 -8.24 -3.83
N VAL A 29 4.96 -7.96 -3.42
CA VAL A 29 6.17 -8.21 -4.24
C VAL A 29 6.33 -9.70 -4.55
N VAL A 30 6.16 -10.58 -3.55
CA VAL A 30 6.29 -12.03 -3.75
C VAL A 30 5.22 -12.55 -4.71
N VAL A 31 3.97 -12.18 -4.50
CA VAL A 31 2.83 -12.65 -5.31
C VAL A 31 2.94 -12.15 -6.74
N THR A 32 3.26 -10.86 -6.95
CA THR A 32 3.43 -10.30 -8.29
C THR A 32 4.68 -10.86 -8.98
N GLY A 33 5.75 -11.14 -8.25
CA GLY A 33 6.93 -11.85 -8.77
C GLY A 33 6.60 -13.27 -9.25
N ILE A 34 5.80 -14.03 -8.49
CA ILE A 34 5.30 -15.34 -8.91
C ILE A 34 4.40 -15.20 -10.14
N HIS A 35 3.52 -14.19 -10.16
CA HIS A 35 2.63 -13.94 -11.29
C HIS A 35 3.42 -13.65 -12.58
N ALA A 36 4.42 -12.77 -12.50
CA ALA A 36 5.32 -12.48 -13.61
C ALA A 36 6.11 -13.72 -14.05
N ALA A 37 6.60 -14.54 -13.12
CA ALA A 37 7.31 -15.77 -13.46
C ALA A 37 6.41 -16.78 -14.20
N VAL A 38 5.16 -16.95 -13.77
CA VAL A 38 4.17 -17.79 -14.45
C VAL A 38 3.86 -17.23 -15.83
N ALA A 39 3.66 -15.92 -15.95
CA ALA A 39 3.42 -15.24 -17.22
C ALA A 39 4.56 -15.49 -18.22
N VAL A 40 5.82 -15.25 -17.80
CA VAL A 40 7.02 -15.45 -18.63
C VAL A 40 7.23 -16.91 -19.03
N SER A 41 6.84 -17.86 -18.18
CA SER A 41 6.93 -19.29 -18.51
C SER A 41 5.99 -19.74 -19.64
N GLY A 42 5.04 -18.89 -20.05
CA GLY A 42 4.04 -19.22 -21.07
C GLY A 42 3.00 -20.25 -20.61
N ARG A 43 3.01 -20.64 -19.33
CA ARG A 43 2.07 -21.61 -18.73
C ARG A 43 0.85 -20.92 -18.11
N GLU A 44 0.67 -19.64 -18.37
CA GLU A 44 -0.44 -18.89 -17.81
C GLU A 44 -1.76 -19.33 -18.46
N THR A 45 -2.70 -19.69 -17.60
CA THR A 45 -4.09 -20.00 -17.94
C THR A 45 -5.00 -18.94 -17.33
N LEU A 46 -6.24 -18.85 -17.83
CA LEU A 46 -7.24 -17.94 -17.25
C LEU A 46 -7.44 -18.18 -15.75
N ILE A 47 -7.40 -19.45 -15.30
CA ILE A 47 -7.57 -19.80 -13.89
C ILE A 47 -6.37 -19.31 -13.06
N SER A 48 -5.14 -19.56 -13.53
CA SER A 48 -3.95 -19.08 -12.82
C SER A 48 -3.90 -17.56 -12.75
N PHE A 49 -4.28 -16.87 -13.84
CA PHE A 49 -4.40 -15.42 -13.87
C PHE A 49 -5.40 -14.93 -12.83
N VAL A 50 -6.63 -15.45 -12.82
CA VAL A 50 -7.67 -15.01 -11.87
C VAL A 50 -7.24 -15.22 -10.42
N ILE A 51 -6.61 -16.34 -10.08
CA ILE A 51 -6.15 -16.63 -8.72
C ILE A 51 -5.01 -15.69 -8.32
N LEU A 52 -3.98 -15.57 -9.15
CA LEU A 52 -2.80 -14.74 -8.86
C LEU A 52 -3.14 -13.25 -8.87
N GLN A 53 -3.99 -12.82 -9.79
CA GLN A 53 -4.49 -11.45 -9.86
C GLN A 53 -5.41 -11.12 -8.68
N GLY A 54 -6.28 -12.05 -8.27
CA GLY A 54 -7.11 -11.91 -7.08
C GLY A 54 -6.25 -11.76 -5.81
N LEU A 55 -5.20 -12.57 -5.68
CA LEU A 55 -4.25 -12.47 -4.58
C LEU A 55 -3.47 -11.15 -4.61
N THR A 56 -3.04 -10.71 -5.81
CA THR A 56 -2.39 -9.42 -6.02
C THR A 56 -3.28 -8.26 -5.56
N MET A 57 -4.55 -8.26 -5.97
CA MET A 57 -5.52 -7.24 -5.56
C MET A 57 -5.79 -7.26 -4.06
N CYS A 58 -5.82 -8.45 -3.44
CA CYS A 58 -5.94 -8.59 -1.99
C CYS A 58 -4.74 -7.96 -1.27
N CYS A 59 -3.51 -8.32 -1.64
CA CYS A 59 -2.29 -7.75 -1.07
C CYS A 59 -2.22 -6.23 -1.30
N PHE A 60 -2.60 -5.75 -2.49
CA PHE A 60 -2.65 -4.33 -2.81
C PHE A 60 -3.67 -3.58 -1.94
N ALA A 61 -4.85 -4.15 -1.71
CA ALA A 61 -5.86 -3.54 -0.84
C ALA A 61 -5.36 -3.39 0.60
N PHE A 62 -4.70 -4.44 1.15
CA PHE A 62 -4.09 -4.37 2.48
C PHE A 62 -2.93 -3.38 2.52
N ALA A 63 -2.02 -3.40 1.55
CA ALA A 63 -0.88 -2.50 1.51
C ALA A 63 -1.31 -1.04 1.37
N SER A 64 -2.15 -0.72 0.38
CA SER A 64 -2.61 0.66 0.12
C SER A 64 -3.38 1.26 1.30
N SER A 65 -4.27 0.48 1.93
CA SER A 65 -5.04 0.96 3.09
C SER A 65 -4.14 1.24 4.31
N ASN A 66 -3.24 0.33 4.65
CA ASN A 66 -2.44 0.44 5.87
C ASN A 66 -1.27 1.43 5.70
N LEU A 67 -0.58 1.41 4.56
CA LEU A 67 0.50 2.36 4.27
C LEU A 67 -0.04 3.78 4.03
N GLY A 68 -1.22 3.91 3.40
CA GLY A 68 -1.88 5.20 3.26
C GLY A 68 -2.26 5.79 4.61
N THR A 69 -2.71 4.96 5.56
CA THR A 69 -2.98 5.39 6.95
C THR A 69 -1.69 5.77 7.66
N LEU A 70 -0.62 4.97 7.52
CA LEU A 70 0.69 5.24 8.12
C LEU A 70 1.29 6.57 7.62
N ALA A 71 1.14 6.87 6.33
CA ALA A 71 1.60 8.14 5.74
C ALA A 71 0.86 9.36 6.31
N MET A 72 -0.39 9.19 6.75
CA MET A 72 -1.23 10.27 7.29
C MET A 72 -1.10 10.46 8.80
N GLU A 73 -0.42 9.55 9.51
CA GLU A 73 -0.29 9.57 10.97
C GLU A 73 0.22 10.91 11.51
N HIS A 74 1.23 11.50 10.87
CA HIS A 74 1.86 12.76 11.30
C HIS A 74 1.35 13.98 10.51
N MET A 75 0.28 13.82 9.73
CA MET A 75 -0.25 14.84 8.83
C MET A 75 -1.60 15.42 9.33
N ALA A 76 -2.00 15.13 10.57
CA ALA A 76 -3.30 15.53 11.11
C ALA A 76 -3.63 17.04 10.98
N PRO A 77 -2.71 17.99 11.27
CA PRO A 77 -2.99 19.43 11.13
C PRO A 77 -3.26 19.86 9.68
N ILE A 78 -2.77 19.09 8.71
CA ILE A 78 -2.88 19.37 7.28
C ILE A 78 -3.56 18.22 6.53
N ALA A 79 -4.41 17.43 7.19
CA ALA A 79 -4.93 16.17 6.66
C ALA A 79 -5.72 16.37 5.34
N GLY A 80 -6.45 17.48 5.20
CA GLY A 80 -7.19 17.80 3.98
C GLY A 80 -6.28 18.05 2.76
N THR A 81 -5.22 18.84 2.93
CA THR A 81 -4.26 19.11 1.85
C THR A 81 -3.39 17.88 1.57
N ALA A 82 -2.94 17.18 2.61
CA ALA A 82 -2.15 15.97 2.48
C ALA A 82 -2.92 14.85 1.73
N SER A 83 -4.18 14.60 2.08
CA SER A 83 -5.01 13.57 1.43
C SER A 83 -5.34 13.89 -0.02
N SER A 84 -5.60 15.16 -0.36
CA SER A 84 -5.82 15.57 -1.75
C SER A 84 -4.55 15.40 -2.61
N VAL A 85 -3.38 15.79 -2.09
CA VAL A 85 -2.09 15.55 -2.76
C VAL A 85 -1.84 14.06 -2.94
N GLN A 86 -2.05 13.25 -1.91
CA GLN A 86 -1.92 11.79 -1.99
C GLN A 86 -2.83 11.20 -3.08
N GLY A 87 -4.09 11.63 -3.13
CA GLY A 87 -5.05 11.18 -4.14
C GLY A 87 -4.68 11.57 -5.57
N VAL A 88 -4.23 12.81 -5.77
CA VAL A 88 -3.79 13.31 -7.09
C VAL A 88 -2.54 12.58 -7.56
N ILE A 89 -1.53 12.45 -6.71
CA ILE A 89 -0.28 11.74 -7.05
C ILE A 89 -0.59 10.26 -7.34
N GLY A 90 -1.42 9.62 -6.50
CA GLY A 90 -1.82 8.22 -6.71
C GLY A 90 -2.56 8.02 -8.03
N THR A 91 -3.51 8.90 -8.37
CA THR A 91 -4.33 8.77 -9.58
C THR A 91 -3.53 9.10 -10.84
N LEU A 92 -2.84 10.24 -10.87
CA LEU A 92 -2.03 10.65 -12.03
C LEU A 92 -0.83 9.72 -12.24
N GLY A 93 -0.14 9.37 -11.15
CA GLY A 93 0.98 8.43 -11.21
C GLY A 93 0.54 7.06 -11.71
N ALA A 94 -0.57 6.53 -11.20
CA ALA A 94 -1.13 5.27 -11.68
C ALA A 94 -1.58 5.36 -13.15
N ALA A 95 -2.17 6.48 -13.58
CA ALA A 95 -2.59 6.68 -14.96
C ALA A 95 -1.39 6.70 -15.93
N VAL A 96 -0.30 7.40 -15.57
CA VAL A 96 0.92 7.45 -16.39
C VAL A 96 1.59 6.08 -16.46
N LEU A 97 1.79 5.41 -15.31
CA LEU A 97 2.40 4.08 -15.27
C LEU A 97 1.53 3.05 -16.01
N GLY A 98 0.21 3.10 -15.81
CA GLY A 98 -0.75 2.24 -16.50
C GLY A 98 -0.74 2.47 -18.01
N PHE A 99 -0.64 3.72 -18.46
CA PHE A 99 -0.49 4.06 -19.86
C PHE A 99 0.80 3.47 -20.45
N MET A 100 1.94 3.66 -19.77
CA MET A 100 3.22 3.11 -20.24
C MET A 100 3.19 1.58 -20.35
N ILE A 101 2.62 0.89 -19.35
CA ILE A 101 2.46 -0.57 -19.38
C ILE A 101 1.48 -0.97 -20.50
N GLY A 102 0.38 -0.24 -20.67
CA GLY A 102 -0.63 -0.52 -21.68
C GLY A 102 -0.12 -0.35 -23.12
N GLN A 103 0.80 0.59 -23.36
CA GLN A 103 1.44 0.74 -24.68
C GLN A 103 2.35 -0.45 -25.04
N ALA A 104 2.85 -1.18 -24.04
CA ALA A 104 3.64 -2.39 -24.26
C ALA A 104 2.79 -3.65 -24.49
N PHE A 105 1.46 -3.52 -24.57
CA PHE A 105 0.58 -4.66 -24.78
C PHE A 105 0.78 -5.28 -26.16
N ASP A 106 1.17 -6.55 -26.18
CA ASP A 106 1.51 -7.34 -27.36
C ASP A 106 0.52 -8.48 -27.63
N GLY A 107 -0.67 -8.42 -27.03
CA GLY A 107 -1.65 -9.50 -27.05
C GLY A 107 -1.46 -10.53 -25.94
N THR A 108 -0.44 -10.38 -25.11
CA THR A 108 -0.19 -11.23 -23.94
C THR A 108 -0.37 -10.48 -22.63
N VAL A 109 -0.47 -11.25 -21.55
CA VAL A 109 -0.52 -10.79 -20.16
C VAL A 109 0.86 -10.43 -19.58
N MET A 110 1.95 -10.80 -20.25
CA MET A 110 3.31 -10.62 -19.71
C MET A 110 3.67 -9.16 -19.41
N PRO A 111 3.40 -8.18 -20.30
CA PRO A 111 3.74 -6.77 -20.03
C PRO A 111 3.06 -6.24 -18.77
N PHE A 112 1.82 -6.67 -18.52
CA PHE A 112 1.07 -6.31 -17.33
C PHE A 112 1.62 -6.97 -16.06
N ALA A 113 1.85 -8.29 -16.09
CA ALA A 113 2.38 -9.02 -14.93
C ALA A 113 3.78 -8.54 -14.53
N ILE A 114 4.66 -8.28 -15.51
CA ILE A 114 6.00 -7.74 -15.28
C ILE A 114 5.92 -6.30 -14.78
N GLY A 115 5.10 -5.45 -15.43
CA GLY A 115 4.95 -4.05 -15.05
C GLY A 115 4.45 -3.90 -13.61
N THR A 116 3.43 -4.69 -13.22
CA THR A 116 2.92 -4.70 -11.84
C THR A 116 3.95 -5.21 -10.84
N ALA A 117 4.73 -6.24 -11.17
CA ALA A 117 5.82 -6.73 -10.30
C ALA A 117 6.93 -5.69 -10.11
N VAL A 118 7.32 -4.98 -11.17
CA VAL A 118 8.31 -3.89 -11.10
C VAL A 118 7.79 -2.74 -10.23
N CYS A 119 6.54 -2.31 -10.42
CA CYS A 119 5.94 -1.26 -9.59
C CYS A 119 5.88 -1.67 -8.11
N ALA A 120 5.48 -2.91 -7.82
CA ALA A 120 5.44 -3.43 -6.45
C ALA A 120 6.84 -3.47 -5.82
N ALA A 121 7.85 -3.95 -6.57
CA ALA A 121 9.23 -4.01 -6.10
C ALA A 121 9.80 -2.61 -5.84
N LEU A 122 9.61 -1.66 -6.76
CA LEU A 122 10.05 -0.27 -6.58
C LEU A 122 9.38 0.38 -5.38
N GLY A 123 8.06 0.21 -5.23
CA GLY A 123 7.33 0.70 -4.06
C GLY A 123 7.85 0.12 -2.75
N PHE A 124 8.14 -1.18 -2.72
CA PHE A 124 8.72 -1.83 -1.54
C PHE A 124 10.15 -1.35 -1.23
N VAL A 125 10.98 -1.13 -2.25
CA VAL A 125 12.32 -0.54 -2.07
C VAL A 125 12.21 0.86 -1.46
N VAL A 126 11.28 1.69 -1.93
CA VAL A 126 11.05 3.02 -1.33
C VAL A 126 10.70 2.90 0.15
N ILE A 127 9.81 1.96 0.53
CA ILE A 127 9.43 1.72 1.93
C ILE A 127 10.65 1.33 2.77
N VAL A 128 11.49 0.41 2.28
CA VAL A 128 12.68 -0.05 3.01
C VAL A 128 13.70 1.08 3.17
N LEU A 129 13.85 1.94 2.16
CA LEU A 129 14.76 3.08 2.20
C LEU A 129 14.27 4.21 3.12
N THR A 130 12.96 4.43 3.23
CA THR A 130 12.39 5.47 4.10
C THR A 130 12.28 5.04 5.55
N GLU A 131 12.14 3.74 5.84
CA GLU A 131 11.97 3.23 7.21
C GLU A 131 12.99 2.15 7.66
N PRO A 132 14.30 2.29 7.37
CA PRO A 132 15.27 1.22 7.58
C PRO A 132 15.45 0.82 9.06
N LYS A 133 15.13 1.71 10.00
CA LYS A 133 15.31 1.50 11.45
C LYS A 133 14.02 1.22 12.22
N ARG A 134 12.84 1.31 11.58
CA ARG A 134 11.52 1.16 12.22
C ARG A 134 10.63 0.12 11.55
N LEU A 135 11.23 -0.70 10.69
CA LEU A 135 10.57 -1.85 10.05
C LEU A 135 10.02 -2.76 11.16
N PHE A 136 8.69 -2.86 11.22
CA PHE A 136 7.96 -3.69 12.17
C PHE A 136 7.97 -3.22 13.64
N GLU A 137 8.32 -1.96 13.92
CA GLU A 137 8.08 -1.40 15.26
C GLU A 137 6.58 -1.21 15.52
N PRO A 138 6.07 -1.54 16.72
CA PRO A 138 4.74 -1.11 17.15
C PRO A 138 4.64 0.42 17.12
N LEU A 139 3.49 0.94 16.69
CA LEU A 139 3.20 2.35 16.84
C LEU A 139 3.05 2.65 18.33
N ALA A 140 3.93 3.48 18.89
CA ALA A 140 3.77 3.94 20.26
C ALA A 140 2.52 4.84 20.31
N PRO A 141 1.61 4.67 21.28
CA PRO A 141 0.57 5.67 21.51
C PRO A 141 1.27 6.98 21.84
N GLY A 142 0.94 8.04 21.10
CA GLY A 142 1.50 9.37 21.33
C GLY A 142 1.30 9.76 22.79
N VAL A 143 2.40 9.89 23.51
CA VAL A 143 2.45 10.56 24.80
C VAL A 143 2.53 12.05 24.46
N ASP A 144 1.44 12.74 24.79
CA ASP A 144 1.26 14.18 25.05
C ASP A 144 1.33 15.19 23.89
N GLU A 145 0.16 15.74 23.55
CA GLU A 145 -0.09 17.19 23.62
C GLU A 145 -1.53 17.37 24.13
N GLU A 146 -1.71 17.23 25.44
CA GLU A 146 -2.83 17.89 26.10
C GLU A 146 -2.65 19.39 25.83
N PRO A 147 -3.59 20.07 25.14
CA PRO A 147 -3.45 21.51 24.96
C PRO A 147 -3.36 22.12 26.36
N PRO A 148 -2.35 22.95 26.67
CA PRO A 148 -2.28 23.60 27.97
C PRO A 148 -3.63 24.26 28.20
N CYS A 149 -4.30 23.89 29.31
CA CYS A 149 -5.53 24.53 29.74
C CYS A 149 -5.37 26.03 29.53
N ALA A 150 -6.16 26.59 28.61
CA ALA A 150 -6.25 28.03 28.50
C ALA A 150 -6.64 28.52 29.89
N PRO A 151 -5.89 29.46 30.50
CA PRO A 151 -6.32 30.02 31.76
C PRO A 151 -7.68 30.66 31.53
N GLU A 152 -8.71 30.16 32.22
CA GLU A 152 -10.04 30.77 32.34
C GLU A 152 -10.00 32.13 33.09
N ASP A 153 -8.83 32.75 33.18
CA ASP A 153 -8.52 33.93 33.98
C ASP A 153 -7.81 34.99 33.14
N LEU A 154 -8.49 35.52 32.12
CA LEU A 154 -8.20 36.85 31.57
C LEU A 154 -9.52 37.52 31.15
N CYS A 155 -10.13 38.18 32.15
CA CYS A 155 -11.11 39.27 32.13
C CYS A 155 -12.11 39.38 30.96
#